data_AF-A0A9D5R0C0-F1
#
_entry.id   AF-A0A9D5R0C0-F1
#
_cell.length_a   1.000
_cell.length_b   1.000
_cell.length_c   1.000
_cell.angle_alpha   90.00
_cell.angle_beta   90.00
_cell.angle_gamma   90.00
#
_symmetry.space_group_name_H-M   'P 1'
#
loop_
_entity.id
_entity.type
_entity.pdbx_description
1 polymer ?
#
loop_
_entity_poly.entity_id
_entity_poly.type
_entity_poly.pdbx_seq_one_letter_code
_entity_poly.pdbx_strand_id
1 'polypeptide(L)'
;MRPSIRSLFSSLRPHFSFLISHPSSLRPHFSFFIFYFTFFIFQFSFSSCSTSGCLENQSALPKALFYTASVSESGDVTDRIVSIDSIQVWGVGSPGDSLLVDGRASSTYLPLRSSASSVRFCFHYTQRNLSSSALNDTLTLTYTSDPRFISEECGAMYFYTLTSLSSTRHLIDSVRLTDSLVTNFDKETLRIYFRTQEADDTGADETDTETDTDPQP
;
A
#
# COMPACT_ATOMS: atom_id res chain seq x y z
N MET A 1 -40.16 67.42 -2.47
CA MET A 1 -39.72 68.79 -2.14
C MET A 1 -38.41 69.11 -2.87
N ARG A 2 -38.43 70.09 -3.77
CA ARG A 2 -37.28 70.91 -4.22
C ARG A 2 -36.94 71.95 -3.11
N PRO A 3 -35.87 72.78 -3.17
CA PRO A 3 -34.66 72.79 -4.05
C PRO A 3 -33.31 73.21 -3.34
N SER A 4 -32.21 73.19 -4.12
CA SER A 4 -31.06 74.16 -4.24
C SER A 4 -30.29 74.61 -2.97
N ILE A 5 -28.95 74.71 -2.96
CA ILE A 5 -28.19 75.88 -3.46
C ILE A 5 -26.69 75.55 -3.56
N ARG A 6 -26.10 75.88 -4.71
CA ARG A 6 -24.67 76.06 -4.94
C ARG A 6 -24.19 77.36 -4.27
N SER A 7 -22.91 77.39 -3.90
CA SER A 7 -21.94 78.46 -4.28
C SER A 7 -21.23 79.22 -3.15
N LEU A 8 -19.96 79.54 -3.48
CA LEU A 8 -19.14 80.67 -3.04
C LEU A 8 -18.55 80.68 -1.61
N PHE A 9 -17.27 80.32 -1.51
CA PHE A 9 -16.23 81.12 -0.84
C PHE A 9 -14.93 80.92 -1.66
N SER A 10 -14.49 81.85 -2.52
CA SER A 10 -13.79 83.11 -2.18
C SER A 10 -12.58 82.82 -1.28
N SER A 11 -11.40 82.55 -1.87
CA SER A 11 -10.36 83.56 -2.10
C SER A 11 -9.83 84.22 -0.82
N LEU A 12 -8.59 83.90 -0.41
CA LEU A 12 -7.49 84.85 -0.15
C LEU A 12 -6.32 84.22 0.64
N ARG A 13 -5.10 84.55 0.16
CA ARG A 13 -3.80 84.66 0.86
C ARG A 13 -2.95 83.40 1.13
N PRO A 14 -1.62 83.55 1.29
CA PRO A 14 -0.71 84.42 0.53
C PRO A 14 0.62 83.72 0.17
N HIS A 15 1.37 84.41 -0.70
CA HIS A 15 2.80 84.29 -0.91
C HIS A 15 3.59 84.09 0.41
N PHE A 16 4.34 82.99 0.53
CA PHE A 16 5.49 82.91 1.42
C PHE A 16 6.56 82.04 0.75
N SER A 17 7.34 82.70 -0.11
CA SER A 17 8.69 82.24 -0.43
C SER A 17 9.54 82.51 0.80
N PHE A 18 9.94 81.48 1.53
CA PHE A 18 11.06 81.60 2.46
C PHE A 18 11.87 80.30 2.48
N LEU A 19 12.97 80.38 1.73
CA LEU A 19 14.29 79.83 2.00
C LEU A 19 14.45 78.33 2.30
N ILE A 20 15.08 77.71 1.30
CA ILE A 20 15.98 76.56 1.38
C ILE A 20 16.97 76.71 2.54
N SER A 21 17.01 75.73 3.44
CA SER A 21 18.23 75.35 4.16
C SER A 21 18.18 73.84 4.47
N HIS A 22 19.20 73.13 3.99
CA HIS A 22 19.39 71.68 4.06
C HIS A 22 19.37 71.15 5.51
N PRO A 23 19.03 69.86 5.72
CA PRO A 23 20.13 68.95 6.01
C PRO A 23 20.06 67.68 5.17
N SER A 24 20.92 67.63 4.18
CA SER A 24 21.44 66.41 3.56
C SER A 24 22.35 65.68 4.55
N SER A 25 21.81 64.88 5.48
CA SER A 25 22.62 63.85 6.15
C SER A 25 21.84 62.69 6.81
N LEU A 26 20.50 62.74 6.90
CA LEU A 26 19.71 61.66 7.54
C LEU A 26 19.08 60.64 6.58
N ARG A 27 19.64 60.47 5.38
CA ARG A 27 19.08 59.51 4.39
C ARG A 27 19.79 58.15 4.22
N PRO A 28 21.08 57.92 4.57
CA PRO A 28 21.69 56.63 4.25
C PRO A 28 21.29 55.53 5.24
N HIS A 29 21.11 55.84 6.53
CA HIS A 29 20.80 54.83 7.55
C HIS A 29 19.37 54.28 7.45
N PHE A 30 18.37 55.12 7.19
CA PHE A 30 16.97 54.68 7.09
C PHE A 30 16.74 53.80 5.85
N SER A 31 17.39 54.15 4.73
CA SER A 31 17.34 53.35 3.50
C SER A 31 18.07 52.01 3.66
N PHE A 32 19.22 51.98 4.35
CA PHE A 32 19.93 50.74 4.67
C PHE A 32 19.13 49.85 5.62
N PHE A 33 18.44 50.43 6.62
CA PHE A 33 17.60 49.69 7.55
C PHE A 33 16.39 49.05 6.85
N ILE A 34 15.76 49.77 5.92
CA ILE A 34 14.65 49.25 5.10
C ILE A 34 15.15 48.12 4.17
N PHE A 35 16.33 48.28 3.56
CA PHE A 35 16.92 47.23 2.72
C PHE A 35 17.29 45.97 3.53
N TYR A 36 17.86 46.13 4.72
CA TYR A 36 18.15 45.00 5.60
C TYR A 36 16.87 44.35 6.16
N PHE A 37 15.85 45.14 6.50
CA PHE A 37 14.57 44.63 7.00
C PHE A 37 13.79 43.87 5.91
N THR A 38 13.79 44.36 4.67
CA THR A 38 13.19 43.66 3.53
C THR A 38 13.98 42.42 3.13
N PHE A 39 15.31 42.44 3.20
CA PHE A 39 16.16 41.26 3.00
C PHE A 39 15.98 40.21 4.11
N PHE A 40 15.76 40.64 5.36
CA PHE A 40 15.50 39.76 6.51
C PHE A 40 14.10 39.12 6.45
N ILE A 41 13.09 39.84 5.96
CA ILE A 41 11.74 39.28 5.72
C ILE A 41 11.75 38.33 4.51
N PHE A 42 12.52 38.62 3.47
CA PHE A 42 12.65 37.75 2.28
C PHE A 42 13.35 36.42 2.60
N GLN A 43 14.30 36.41 3.53
CA GLN A 43 14.97 35.19 4.03
C GLN A 43 14.02 34.27 4.83
N PHE A 44 12.89 34.76 5.35
CA PHE A 44 11.94 33.97 6.14
C PHE A 44 10.88 33.23 5.31
N SER A 45 10.87 33.39 3.98
CA SER A 45 9.80 32.89 3.11
C SER A 45 10.04 31.51 2.47
N PHE A 46 11.11 30.79 2.86
CA PHE A 46 11.48 29.51 2.21
C PHE A 46 11.17 28.22 2.99
N SER A 47 10.46 28.29 4.13
CA SER A 47 10.10 27.09 4.89
C SER A 47 8.59 26.91 5.00
N SER A 48 7.95 26.53 3.89
CA SER A 48 6.73 25.73 3.97
C SER A 48 6.79 24.64 2.91
N CYS A 49 7.46 23.55 3.27
CA CYS A 49 7.30 22.27 2.61
C CYS A 49 6.72 21.33 3.67
N SER A 50 5.39 21.22 3.71
CA SER A 50 4.72 20.19 4.50
C SER A 50 5.01 18.83 3.85
N THR A 51 5.95 18.09 4.43
CA THR A 51 6.35 16.74 3.95
C THR A 51 5.43 15.63 4.48
N SER A 52 4.14 15.90 4.69
CA SER A 52 3.23 14.96 5.36
C SER A 52 2.02 14.51 4.54
N GLY A 53 2.04 14.73 3.23
CA GLY A 53 0.98 14.24 2.34
C GLY A 53 1.29 12.84 1.83
N CYS A 54 0.76 11.82 2.51
CA CYS A 54 0.67 10.42 2.06
C CYS A 54 2.00 9.61 2.07
N LEU A 55 2.39 9.13 3.26
CA LEU A 55 3.44 8.10 3.38
C LEU A 55 2.90 6.69 3.04
N GLU A 56 1.58 6.54 3.01
CA GLU A 56 0.90 5.28 2.74
C GLU A 56 0.72 5.01 1.23
N ASN A 57 0.31 3.78 0.90
CA ASN A 57 0.10 3.38 -0.48
C ASN A 57 -1.06 4.18 -1.10
N GLN A 58 -0.90 4.65 -2.34
CA GLN A 58 -1.99 5.33 -3.05
C GLN A 58 -3.11 4.37 -3.47
N SER A 59 -2.89 3.06 -3.33
CA SER A 59 -3.87 2.01 -3.62
C SER A 59 -4.14 1.12 -2.41
N ALA A 60 -5.39 0.76 -2.20
CA ALA A 60 -5.77 -0.26 -1.24
C ALA A 60 -5.56 -1.66 -1.86
N LEU A 61 -4.49 -2.35 -1.45
CA LEU A 61 -4.10 -3.65 -1.99
C LEU A 61 -4.10 -4.69 -0.87
N PRO A 62 -4.94 -5.74 -0.94
CA PRO A 62 -4.89 -6.81 0.04
C PRO A 62 -3.59 -7.60 -0.13
N LYS A 63 -2.89 -7.80 0.99
CA LYS A 63 -1.67 -8.59 1.06
C LYS A 63 -1.99 -10.00 1.55
N ALA A 64 -1.61 -11.00 0.76
CA ALA A 64 -1.73 -12.40 1.10
C ALA A 64 -0.37 -12.96 1.50
N LEU A 65 -0.27 -13.58 2.68
CA LEU A 65 0.92 -14.32 3.12
C LEU A 65 0.67 -15.83 3.00
N PHE A 66 1.75 -16.57 2.73
CA PHE A 66 1.70 -18.01 2.52
C PHE A 66 2.10 -18.73 3.81
N TYR A 67 1.26 -19.66 4.23
CA TYR A 67 1.41 -20.41 5.48
C TYR A 67 1.38 -21.92 5.24
N THR A 68 1.94 -22.65 6.19
CA THR A 68 1.65 -24.06 6.45
C THR A 68 1.18 -24.17 7.90
N ALA A 69 0.19 -25.01 8.14
CA ALA A 69 -0.16 -25.43 9.49
C ALA A 69 0.60 -26.73 9.77
N SER A 70 1.24 -26.83 10.93
CA SER A 70 1.83 -28.08 11.43
C SER A 70 1.27 -28.36 12.82
N VAL A 71 0.95 -29.62 13.08
CA VAL A 71 0.45 -30.07 14.37
C VAL A 71 1.62 -30.64 15.16
N SER A 72 1.88 -30.11 16.34
CA SER A 72 2.90 -30.67 17.23
C SER A 72 2.43 -31.98 17.86
N GLU A 73 3.37 -32.78 18.38
CA GLU A 73 3.04 -33.98 19.16
C GLU A 73 2.13 -33.70 20.37
N SER A 74 2.17 -32.48 20.91
CA SER A 74 1.29 -32.03 21.99
C SER A 74 -0.11 -31.62 21.52
N GLY A 75 -0.43 -31.77 20.23
CA GLY A 75 -1.70 -31.39 19.62
C GLY A 75 -1.87 -29.89 19.39
N ASP A 76 -0.80 -29.10 19.48
CA ASP A 76 -0.85 -27.65 19.24
C ASP A 76 -0.68 -27.34 17.76
N VAL A 77 -1.49 -26.45 17.22
CA VAL A 77 -1.45 -26.08 15.79
C VAL A 77 -0.62 -24.81 15.66
N THR A 78 0.54 -24.92 15.02
CA THR A 78 1.43 -23.78 14.77
C THR A 78 1.36 -23.35 13.31
N ASP A 79 1.04 -22.07 13.11
CA ASP A 79 1.09 -21.41 11.80
C ASP A 79 2.51 -20.95 11.49
N ARG A 80 3.09 -21.43 10.39
CA ARG A 80 4.43 -21.00 9.94
C ARG A 80 4.39 -20.41 8.53
N ILE A 81 5.02 -19.27 8.34
CA ILE A 81 5.19 -18.66 7.02
C ILE A 81 6.07 -19.59 6.16
N VAL A 82 5.61 -19.89 4.95
CA VAL A 82 6.34 -20.72 3.98
C VAL A 82 6.66 -19.90 2.73
N SER A 83 7.78 -20.24 2.09
CA SER A 83 8.12 -19.71 0.77
C SER A 83 7.98 -20.84 -0.25
N ILE A 84 7.22 -20.59 -1.31
CA ILE A 84 7.06 -21.52 -2.43
C ILE A 84 8.10 -21.13 -3.49
N ASP A 85 8.94 -22.07 -3.92
CA ASP A 85 10.11 -21.78 -4.76
C ASP A 85 9.77 -21.46 -6.23
N SER A 86 8.68 -22.02 -6.76
CA SER A 86 8.33 -21.87 -8.18
C SER A 86 6.81 -21.79 -8.31
N ILE A 87 6.31 -20.57 -8.17
CA ILE A 87 4.91 -20.24 -8.30
C ILE A 87 4.73 -19.06 -9.26
N GLN A 88 3.65 -19.11 -10.02
CA GLN A 88 3.16 -17.99 -10.81
C GLN A 88 1.77 -17.62 -10.30
N VAL A 89 1.55 -16.32 -10.13
CA VAL A 89 0.25 -15.80 -9.69
C VAL A 89 -0.20 -14.74 -10.68
N TRP A 90 -1.42 -14.85 -11.22
CA TRP A 90 -1.96 -13.83 -12.11
C TRP A 90 -3.44 -13.58 -11.93
N GLY A 91 -3.89 -12.40 -12.35
CA GLY A 91 -5.31 -12.05 -12.37
C GLY A 91 -6.05 -12.71 -13.54
N VAL A 92 -7.06 -13.54 -13.24
CA VAL A 92 -7.92 -14.16 -14.26
C VAL A 92 -8.86 -13.11 -14.84
N GLY A 93 -8.88 -13.00 -16.17
CA GLY A 93 -9.68 -11.98 -16.86
C GLY A 93 -9.21 -10.55 -16.55
N SER A 94 -7.93 -10.37 -16.23
CA SER A 94 -7.33 -9.05 -16.08
C SER A 94 -6.96 -8.43 -17.42
N PRO A 95 -7.33 -7.16 -17.68
CA PRO A 95 -6.83 -6.44 -18.84
C PRO A 95 -5.30 -6.34 -18.78
N GLY A 96 -4.62 -6.68 -19.88
CA GLY A 96 -3.19 -6.40 -20.04
C GLY A 96 -2.22 -7.39 -19.37
N ASP A 97 -2.63 -8.65 -19.17
CA ASP A 97 -1.76 -9.77 -18.71
C ASP A 97 -1.04 -9.51 -17.37
N SER A 98 -1.81 -9.54 -16.27
CA SER A 98 -1.30 -9.19 -14.94
C SER A 98 -0.64 -10.38 -14.24
N LEU A 99 0.60 -10.71 -14.61
CA LEU A 99 1.47 -11.57 -13.82
C LEU A 99 1.94 -10.81 -12.58
N LEU A 100 1.55 -11.30 -11.40
CA LEU A 100 1.81 -10.69 -10.09
C LEU A 100 3.07 -11.26 -9.43
N VAL A 101 3.31 -12.55 -9.62
CA VAL A 101 4.45 -13.28 -9.08
C VAL A 101 4.96 -14.24 -10.14
N ASP A 102 6.27 -14.35 -10.25
CA ASP A 102 6.97 -15.37 -11.03
C ASP A 102 8.22 -15.84 -10.28
N GLY A 103 8.24 -17.09 -9.84
CA GLY A 103 9.35 -17.69 -9.10
C GLY A 103 9.06 -17.87 -7.61
N ARG A 104 10.01 -17.49 -6.76
CA ARG A 104 9.94 -17.75 -5.32
C ARG A 104 9.18 -16.65 -4.57
N ALA A 105 8.15 -17.01 -3.81
CA ALA A 105 7.38 -16.06 -3.02
C ALA A 105 6.89 -16.65 -1.68
N SER A 106 6.79 -15.80 -0.65
CA SER A 106 6.13 -16.09 0.63
C SER A 106 4.90 -15.20 0.86
N SER A 107 4.67 -14.25 -0.03
CA SER A 107 3.51 -13.35 -0.02
C SER A 107 3.27 -12.77 -1.41
N THR A 108 2.07 -12.24 -1.63
CA THR A 108 1.72 -11.49 -2.84
C THR A 108 0.66 -10.44 -2.54
N TYR A 109 0.70 -9.32 -3.26
CA TYR A 109 -0.43 -8.40 -3.32
C TYR A 109 -1.45 -8.90 -4.34
N LEU A 110 -2.73 -8.70 -4.07
CA LEU A 110 -3.84 -9.17 -4.91
C LEU A 110 -4.72 -7.99 -5.33
N PRO A 111 -4.35 -7.26 -6.40
CA PRO A 111 -5.01 -6.00 -6.76
C PRO A 111 -6.52 -6.15 -7.02
N LEU A 112 -7.33 -5.39 -6.29
CA LEU A 112 -8.77 -5.30 -6.51
C LEU A 112 -9.10 -4.25 -7.58
N ARG A 113 -10.28 -4.37 -8.18
CA ARG A 113 -10.76 -3.43 -9.22
C ARG A 113 -11.94 -2.63 -8.68
N SER A 114 -11.86 -1.30 -8.74
CA SER A 114 -12.93 -0.41 -8.30
C SER A 114 -14.25 -0.61 -9.06
N SER A 115 -14.16 -1.00 -10.34
CA SER A 115 -15.30 -1.21 -11.24
C SER A 115 -15.91 -2.63 -11.19
N ALA A 116 -15.41 -3.51 -10.32
CA ALA A 116 -15.90 -4.87 -10.18
C ALA A 116 -16.25 -5.16 -8.71
N SER A 117 -17.15 -6.12 -8.50
CA SER A 117 -17.48 -6.65 -7.17
C SER A 117 -16.79 -7.97 -6.87
N SER A 118 -16.06 -8.53 -7.83
CA SER A 118 -15.31 -9.76 -7.67
C SER A 118 -14.10 -9.81 -8.60
N VAL A 119 -13.01 -10.42 -8.10
CA VAL A 119 -11.81 -10.73 -8.87
C VAL A 119 -11.38 -12.16 -8.61
N ARG A 120 -10.62 -12.71 -9.56
CA ARG A 120 -10.10 -14.07 -9.51
C ARG A 120 -8.60 -14.05 -9.76
N PHE A 121 -7.86 -14.83 -8.99
CA PHE A 121 -6.41 -15.01 -9.13
C PHE A 121 -6.08 -16.48 -9.29
N CYS A 122 -5.28 -16.81 -10.29
CA CYS A 122 -4.81 -18.16 -10.50
C CYS A 122 -3.40 -18.30 -9.89
N PHE A 123 -3.19 -19.39 -9.15
CA PHE A 123 -1.94 -19.83 -8.57
C PHE A 123 -1.51 -21.08 -9.35
N HIS A 124 -0.41 -20.98 -10.08
CA HIS A 124 0.16 -22.05 -10.88
C HIS A 124 1.53 -22.44 -10.34
N TYR A 125 1.78 -23.74 -10.25
CA TYR A 125 2.97 -24.27 -9.59
C TYR A 125 3.95 -24.75 -10.66
N THR A 126 4.98 -23.98 -10.97
CA THR A 126 5.91 -24.28 -12.07
C THR A 126 6.96 -25.34 -11.72
N GLN A 127 6.88 -25.94 -10.53
CA GLN A 127 7.75 -27.05 -10.13
C GLN A 127 7.50 -28.28 -11.00
N ARG A 128 8.56 -29.06 -11.27
CA ARG A 128 8.57 -30.15 -12.27
C ARG A 128 7.39 -31.14 -12.12
N ASN A 129 7.03 -31.50 -10.89
CA ASN A 129 5.97 -32.48 -10.60
C ASN A 129 4.58 -31.84 -10.36
N LEU A 130 4.49 -30.51 -10.35
CA LEU A 130 3.26 -29.76 -10.02
C LEU A 130 2.80 -28.82 -11.15
N SER A 131 3.53 -28.79 -12.27
CA SER A 131 3.29 -27.91 -13.44
C SER A 131 2.05 -28.22 -14.27
N SER A 132 1.25 -29.21 -13.89
CA SER A 132 -0.01 -29.49 -14.58
C SER A 132 -1.04 -28.40 -14.28
N SER A 133 -1.69 -27.87 -15.31
CA SER A 133 -2.80 -26.91 -15.14
C SER A 133 -3.97 -27.46 -14.33
N ALA A 134 -4.10 -28.78 -14.21
CA ALA A 134 -5.09 -29.44 -13.36
C ALA A 134 -4.85 -29.22 -11.85
N LEU A 135 -3.63 -28.85 -11.46
CA LEU A 135 -3.27 -28.54 -10.07
C LEU A 135 -3.36 -27.04 -9.77
N ASN A 136 -3.74 -26.21 -10.75
CA ASN A 136 -3.83 -24.77 -10.56
C ASN A 136 -4.93 -24.43 -9.57
N ASP A 137 -4.61 -23.58 -8.62
CA ASP A 137 -5.60 -23.04 -7.71
C ASP A 137 -6.17 -21.72 -8.22
N THR A 138 -7.48 -21.50 -8.03
CA THR A 138 -8.11 -20.21 -8.30
C THR A 138 -8.73 -19.64 -7.04
N LEU A 139 -8.18 -18.53 -6.56
CA LEU A 139 -8.73 -17.73 -5.47
C LEU A 139 -9.74 -16.73 -6.04
N THR A 140 -10.95 -16.70 -5.49
CA THR A 140 -11.98 -15.73 -5.84
C THR A 140 -12.28 -14.85 -4.64
N LEU A 141 -12.13 -13.54 -4.82
CA LEU A 141 -12.49 -12.52 -3.83
C LEU A 141 -13.77 -11.83 -4.28
N THR A 142 -14.71 -11.63 -3.37
CA THR A 142 -15.90 -10.78 -3.57
C THR A 142 -15.85 -9.66 -2.55
N TYR A 143 -16.18 -8.44 -2.98
CA TYR A 143 -16.02 -7.25 -2.16
C TYR A 143 -16.96 -6.11 -2.59
N THR A 144 -17.08 -5.11 -1.72
CA THR A 144 -17.68 -3.82 -2.04
C THR A 144 -16.61 -2.74 -2.13
N SER A 145 -16.82 -1.76 -3.02
CA SER A 145 -15.90 -0.63 -3.23
C SER A 145 -16.50 0.63 -2.62
N ASP A 146 -15.74 1.31 -1.76
CA ASP A 146 -16.15 2.55 -1.07
C ASP A 146 -15.17 3.69 -1.41
N PRO A 147 -15.54 4.62 -2.32
CA PRO A 147 -14.70 5.77 -2.65
C PRO A 147 -14.71 6.79 -1.51
N ARG A 148 -13.53 7.11 -0.97
CA ARG A 148 -13.34 8.07 0.13
C ARG A 148 -12.37 9.17 -0.27
N PHE A 149 -12.76 10.41 0.01
CA PHE A 149 -11.85 11.55 -0.01
C PHE A 149 -11.07 11.58 1.30
N ILE A 150 -9.74 11.52 1.23
CA ILE A 150 -8.88 11.48 2.42
C ILE A 150 -8.43 12.88 2.81
N SER A 151 -7.87 13.63 1.86
CA SER A 151 -7.43 15.01 2.05
C SER A 151 -7.23 15.69 0.70
N GLU A 152 -7.04 17.01 0.70
CA GLU A 152 -6.64 17.76 -0.51
C GLU A 152 -5.32 17.23 -1.10
N GLU A 153 -4.40 16.83 -0.24
CA GLU A 153 -3.08 16.33 -0.62
C GLU A 153 -3.13 14.88 -1.17
N CYS A 154 -3.95 14.02 -0.56
CA CYS A 154 -4.03 12.58 -0.93
C CYS A 154 -5.16 12.25 -1.90
N GLY A 155 -6.09 13.17 -2.13
CA GLY A 155 -7.22 13.00 -3.04
C GLY A 155 -8.21 11.93 -2.57
N ALA A 156 -8.93 11.37 -3.55
CA ALA A 156 -9.88 10.30 -3.34
C ALA A 156 -9.25 8.93 -3.64
N MET A 157 -9.52 7.94 -2.80
CA MET A 157 -9.09 6.55 -2.97
C MET A 157 -10.23 5.58 -2.66
N TYR A 158 -10.08 4.33 -3.08
CA TYR A 158 -11.05 3.27 -2.78
C TYR A 158 -10.62 2.47 -1.56
N PHE A 159 -11.53 2.28 -0.62
CA PHE A 159 -11.44 1.22 0.39
C PHE A 159 -12.30 0.05 -0.07
N TYR A 160 -11.87 -1.16 0.25
CA TYR A 160 -12.62 -2.37 -0.11
C TYR A 160 -12.98 -3.16 1.12
N THR A 161 -14.22 -3.64 1.18
CA THR A 161 -14.66 -4.57 2.21
C THR A 161 -14.86 -5.94 1.58
N LEU A 162 -14.03 -6.91 1.95
CA LEU A 162 -14.13 -8.29 1.52
C LEU A 162 -15.38 -8.94 2.14
N THR A 163 -16.29 -9.40 1.29
CA THR A 163 -17.57 -10.00 1.68
C THR A 163 -17.57 -11.51 1.56
N SER A 164 -16.79 -12.07 0.62
CA SER A 164 -16.66 -13.51 0.43
C SER A 164 -15.31 -13.90 -0.16
N LEU A 165 -14.90 -15.12 0.14
CA LEU A 165 -13.62 -15.71 -0.20
C LEU A 165 -13.82 -17.19 -0.55
N SER A 166 -13.35 -17.61 -1.72
CA SER A 166 -13.37 -19.03 -2.10
C SER A 166 -12.12 -19.43 -2.88
N SER A 167 -11.76 -20.71 -2.81
CA SER A 167 -10.61 -21.30 -3.52
C SER A 167 -10.98 -22.71 -4.01
N THR A 168 -10.36 -23.17 -5.11
CA THR A 168 -10.49 -24.53 -5.66
C THR A 168 -9.84 -25.61 -4.80
N ARG A 169 -8.84 -25.25 -3.98
CA ARG A 169 -8.17 -26.08 -2.97
C ARG A 169 -7.44 -27.35 -3.49
N HIS A 170 -6.76 -27.25 -4.63
CA HIS A 170 -5.90 -28.33 -5.14
C HIS A 170 -4.64 -28.49 -4.29
N LEU A 171 -3.76 -27.49 -4.25
CA LEU A 171 -2.59 -27.41 -3.36
C LEU A 171 -2.78 -26.40 -2.23
N ILE A 172 -3.66 -25.41 -2.40
CA ILE A 172 -4.19 -24.61 -1.30
C ILE A 172 -5.04 -25.54 -0.43
N ASP A 173 -4.74 -25.59 0.87
CA ASP A 173 -5.59 -26.26 1.84
C ASP A 173 -6.79 -25.36 2.20
N SER A 174 -6.48 -24.15 2.68
CA SER A 174 -7.47 -23.22 3.17
C SER A 174 -7.00 -21.77 3.03
N VAL A 175 -7.95 -20.83 3.05
CA VAL A 175 -7.65 -19.40 3.04
C VAL A 175 -8.43 -18.74 4.17
N ARG A 176 -7.77 -17.86 4.92
CA ARG A 176 -8.36 -17.11 6.03
C ARG A 176 -8.23 -15.61 5.78
N LEU A 177 -9.28 -14.88 6.14
CA LEU A 177 -9.26 -13.42 6.22
C LEU A 177 -8.77 -13.04 7.61
N THR A 178 -7.68 -12.27 7.68
CA THR A 178 -7.24 -11.64 8.92
C THR A 178 -7.94 -10.30 9.14
N ASP A 179 -8.22 -9.60 8.04
CA ASP A 179 -8.99 -8.37 8.02
C ASP A 179 -9.89 -8.34 6.79
N SER A 180 -11.13 -7.87 6.96
CA SER A 180 -12.06 -7.70 5.85
C SER A 180 -11.92 -6.33 5.19
N LEU A 181 -11.38 -5.33 5.90
CA LEU A 181 -11.24 -3.97 5.41
C LEU A 181 -9.83 -3.76 4.81
N VAL A 182 -9.80 -3.68 3.49
CA VAL A 182 -8.62 -3.32 2.71
C VAL A 182 -8.55 -1.81 2.59
N THR A 183 -7.48 -1.24 3.14
CA THR A 183 -7.14 0.18 3.03
C THR A 183 -5.76 0.31 2.39
N ASN A 184 -5.24 1.53 2.35
CA ASN A 184 -3.88 1.86 1.92
C ASN A 184 -2.75 1.41 2.88
N PHE A 185 -3.09 0.84 4.05
CA PHE A 185 -2.07 0.33 4.99
C PHE A 185 -1.48 -0.98 4.50
N ASP A 186 -0.15 -1.11 4.52
CA ASP A 186 0.53 -2.38 4.23
C ASP A 186 0.38 -3.35 5.40
N LYS A 187 -0.75 -4.06 5.44
CA LYS A 187 -1.07 -5.07 6.45
C LYS A 187 -1.52 -6.37 5.80
N GLU A 188 -1.24 -7.46 6.50
CA GLU A 188 -1.74 -8.77 6.13
C GLU A 188 -3.28 -8.78 6.17
N THR A 189 -3.89 -9.15 5.04
CA THR A 189 -5.34 -9.26 4.88
C THR A 189 -5.78 -10.72 4.72
N LEU A 190 -4.90 -11.56 4.16
CA LEU A 190 -5.19 -12.93 3.79
C LEU A 190 -4.04 -13.85 4.23
N ARG A 191 -4.41 -15.01 4.80
CA ARG A 191 -3.51 -16.16 4.96
C ARG A 191 -3.92 -17.25 3.99
N ILE A 192 -2.99 -17.68 3.15
CA ILE A 192 -3.18 -18.81 2.23
C ILE A 192 -2.37 -19.97 2.79
N TYR A 193 -3.05 -21.04 3.21
CA TYR A 193 -2.43 -22.25 3.73
C TYR A 193 -2.20 -23.22 2.57
N PHE A 194 -0.96 -23.67 2.40
CA PHE A 194 -0.61 -24.71 1.43
C PHE A 194 -0.49 -26.05 2.13
N ARG A 195 -0.86 -27.11 1.41
CA ARG A 195 -0.68 -28.49 1.88
C ARG A 195 0.81 -28.83 1.91
N THR A 196 1.29 -29.32 3.04
CA THR A 196 2.59 -29.97 3.17
C THR A 196 2.38 -31.47 3.15
N GLN A 197 3.23 -32.20 2.44
CA GLN A 197 3.38 -33.63 2.70
C GLN A 197 4.36 -33.74 3.85
N GLU A 198 3.87 -34.10 5.03
CA GLU A 198 4.72 -34.73 6.02
C GLU A 198 5.11 -36.08 5.39
N ALA A 199 6.41 -36.28 5.15
CA ALA A 199 6.89 -37.59 4.76
C ALA A 199 6.62 -38.50 5.96
N ASP A 200 5.61 -39.34 5.87
CA ASP A 200 5.42 -40.46 6.78
C ASP A 200 6.67 -41.34 6.65
N ASP A 201 7.65 -41.16 7.55
CA ASP A 201 8.76 -42.08 7.78
C ASP A 201 8.17 -43.35 8.42
N THR A 202 7.33 -44.06 7.66
CA THR A 202 7.08 -45.48 7.93
C THR A 202 8.32 -46.22 7.41
N GLY A 203 9.38 -46.15 8.21
CA GLY A 203 10.53 -47.04 8.07
C GLY A 203 10.01 -48.47 8.09
N ALA A 204 10.08 -49.11 6.93
CA ALA A 204 9.78 -50.51 6.77
C ALA A 204 10.63 -51.33 7.76
N ASP A 205 9.95 -52.17 8.51
CA ASP A 205 10.48 -53.28 9.28
C ASP A 205 11.26 -54.21 8.33
N GLU A 206 12.59 -54.04 8.27
CA GLU A 206 13.49 -55.07 7.73
C GLU A 206 13.75 -56.08 8.85
N THR A 207 12.91 -57.12 8.86
CA THR A 207 13.12 -58.34 9.62
C THR A 207 14.35 -59.08 9.05
N ASP A 208 15.49 -58.94 9.72
CA ASP A 208 16.68 -59.77 9.46
C ASP A 208 16.36 -61.24 9.80
N THR A 209 16.00 -62.02 8.78
CA THR A 209 15.97 -63.48 8.87
C THR A 209 17.36 -64.02 8.55
N GLU A 210 18.20 -64.11 9.58
CA GLU A 210 19.50 -64.78 9.50
C GLU A 210 19.27 -66.28 9.28
N THR A 211 19.44 -66.73 8.04
CA THR A 211 19.41 -68.15 7.66
C THR A 211 20.84 -68.69 7.81
N ASP A 212 21.16 -69.20 9.01
CA ASP A 212 22.36 -69.98 9.25
C ASP A 212 22.21 -71.33 8.53
N THR A 213 23.00 -71.55 7.48
CA THR A 213 23.17 -72.85 6.84
C THR A 213 24.67 -73.10 6.71
N ASP A 214 25.26 -73.63 7.76
CA ASP A 214 26.59 -74.23 7.71
C ASP A 214 26.52 -75.63 7.04
N PRO A 215 27.40 -75.97 6.08
CA PRO A 215 27.45 -77.29 5.48
C PRO A 215 28.33 -78.23 6.31
N GLN A 216 27.75 -79.34 6.81
CA GLN A 216 28.56 -80.41 7.39
C GLN A 216 29.29 -81.23 6.31
N PRO A 217 30.54 -81.66 6.58
CA PRO A 217 31.29 -82.60 5.74
C PRO A 217 30.80 -84.06 5.86
#